data_AF-A0ABD3V3S3-F1
#
_entry.id   AF-A0ABD3V3S3-F1
#
_cell.length_a   1.000
_cell.length_b   1.000
_cell.length_c   1.000
_cell.angle_alpha   90.00
_cell.angle_beta   90.00
_cell.angle_gamma   90.00
#
_symmetry.space_group_name_H-M   'P 1'
#
loop_
_entity.id
_entity.type
_entity.pdbx_description
1 polymer ?
#
loop_
_entity_poly.entity_id
_entity_poly.type
_entity_poly.pdbx_seq_one_letter_code
_entity_poly.pdbx_strand_id
1 'polypeptide(L)'
;MNTKGINNRPESVIEQAGNYDMTMNTTVINNTLKSVIEQAGNYDMTMNTKGINNRPESVIEQAGNYDMTMNTIGINNILESVIEQAGNYDMTMNTTVINNTLKSVIEQAGNYDMTMNTKGINNRLESVI
;
A
#
# COMPACT_ATOMS: atom_id res chain seq x y z
N MET A 1 4.51 10.04 5.19
CA MET A 1 5.89 10.25 4.70
C MET A 1 5.89 10.70 3.23
N ASN A 2 6.70 11.67 2.83
CA ASN A 2 6.75 12.14 1.43
C ASN A 2 8.16 12.04 0.86
N THR A 3 8.33 11.39 -0.30
CA THR A 3 9.60 11.37 -1.04
C THR A 3 9.53 12.21 -2.30
N LYS A 4 10.57 13.01 -2.52
CA LYS A 4 10.69 13.93 -3.67
C LYS A 4 12.01 13.82 -4.43
N GLY A 5 12.84 12.79 -4.19
CA GLY A 5 14.12 12.58 -4.89
C GLY A 5 14.16 11.31 -5.76
N ILE A 6 15.21 11.13 -6.56
CA ILE A 6 15.40 9.93 -7.40
C ILE A 6 16.21 8.88 -6.61
N ASN A 7 15.88 7.60 -6.75
CA ASN A 7 16.60 6.49 -6.10
C ASN A 7 16.57 6.50 -4.54
N ASN A 8 15.51 7.00 -3.91
CA ASN A 8 15.39 6.92 -2.45
C ASN A 8 14.85 5.57 -1.99
N ARG A 9 15.21 5.23 -0.75
CA ARG A 9 14.76 4.04 -0.04
C ARG A 9 14.39 4.34 1.42
N PRO A 10 13.42 5.21 1.68
CA PRO A 10 13.04 5.48 3.06
C PRO A 10 12.24 4.32 3.65
N GLU A 11 12.38 4.18 4.96
CA GLU A 11 11.72 3.16 5.75
C GLU A 11 11.08 3.82 6.97
N SER A 12 9.90 3.34 7.35
CA SER A 12 9.18 3.77 8.55
C SER A 12 8.71 2.55 9.31
N VAL A 13 8.91 2.54 10.62
CA VAL A 13 8.43 1.48 11.51
C VAL A 13 7.61 2.12 12.63
N ILE A 14 6.43 1.54 12.90
CA ILE A 14 5.57 1.92 14.03
C ILE A 14 5.27 0.67 14.85
N GLU A 15 5.76 0.63 16.07
CA GLU A 15 5.61 -0.53 16.97
C GLU A 15 4.20 -0.60 17.58
N GLN A 16 3.69 0.51 18.12
CA GLN A 16 2.34 0.58 18.68
C GLN A 16 1.61 1.84 18.24
N ALA A 17 0.47 1.64 17.59
CA ALA A 17 -0.48 2.67 17.22
C ALA A 17 -1.81 2.45 17.95
N GLY A 18 -2.35 3.53 18.52
CA GLY A 18 -3.77 3.59 18.88
C GLY A 18 -4.61 3.68 17.60
N ASN A 19 -5.31 4.80 17.43
CA ASN A 19 -5.87 5.15 16.12
C ASN A 19 -4.84 5.98 15.34
N TYR A 20 -4.57 5.63 14.09
CA TYR A 20 -3.53 6.29 13.31
C TYR A 20 -3.92 6.49 11.85
N ASP A 21 -3.71 7.70 11.35
CA ASP A 21 -3.89 8.04 9.94
C ASP A 21 -2.51 8.26 9.33
N MET A 22 -2.17 7.48 8.30
CA MET A 22 -0.92 7.64 7.58
C MET A 22 -1.14 7.92 6.11
N THR A 23 -0.50 8.97 5.62
CA THR A 23 -0.35 9.21 4.19
C THR A 23 1.09 9.08 3.75
N MET A 24 1.33 8.26 2.73
CA MET A 24 2.61 8.14 2.04
C MET A 24 2.47 8.61 0.59
N ASN A 25 3.28 9.60 0.19
CA ASN A 25 3.31 10.06 -1.20
C ASN A 25 4.71 9.93 -1.79
N THR A 26 4.76 9.36 -2.99
CA THR A 26 5.98 9.21 -3.80
C THR A 26 5.73 9.83 -5.15
N THR A 27 6.50 10.85 -5.52
CA THR A 27 6.27 11.61 -6.77
C THR A 27 7.52 11.69 -7.64
N VAL A 28 8.22 10.57 -7.85
CA VAL A 28 9.60 10.53 -8.36
C VAL A 28 9.95 9.21 -9.05
N ILE A 29 11.19 9.05 -9.55
CA ILE A 29 11.65 7.89 -10.33
C ILE A 29 12.51 6.96 -9.46
N ASN A 30 12.35 5.64 -9.63
CA ASN A 30 13.17 4.57 -9.04
C ASN A 30 13.22 4.54 -7.49
N ASN A 31 12.13 4.84 -6.79
CA ASN A 31 12.11 4.78 -5.32
C ASN A 31 11.52 3.47 -4.81
N THR A 32 12.10 2.94 -3.74
CA THR A 32 11.49 1.88 -2.95
C THR A 32 11.03 2.51 -1.64
N LEU A 33 9.83 2.25 -1.16
CA LEU A 33 9.41 2.72 0.15
C LEU A 33 8.92 1.55 0.95
N LYS A 34 9.26 1.51 2.24
CA LYS A 34 8.77 0.47 3.13
C LYS A 34 8.13 1.11 4.36
N SER A 35 6.96 0.61 4.71
CA SER A 35 6.33 0.89 6.00
C SER A 35 5.98 -0.41 6.70
N VAL A 36 6.31 -0.47 7.98
CA VAL A 36 5.98 -1.61 8.85
C VAL A 36 5.20 -1.09 10.05
N ILE A 37 4.09 -1.74 10.36
CA ILE A 37 3.27 -1.46 11.55
C ILE A 37 3.05 -2.78 12.29
N GLU A 38 3.52 -2.86 13.53
CA GLU A 38 3.41 -4.10 14.31
C GLU A 38 2.03 -4.24 14.95
N GLN A 39 1.55 -3.20 15.66
CA GLN A 39 0.22 -3.22 16.29
C GLN A 39 -0.55 -1.93 16.06
N ALA A 40 -1.80 -2.05 15.61
CA ALA A 40 -2.73 -0.92 15.47
C ALA A 40 -4.13 -1.22 16.01
N GLY A 41 -4.78 -0.22 16.62
CA GLY A 41 -6.20 -0.25 16.95
C GLY A 41 -7.07 -0.11 15.69
N ASN A 42 -7.37 1.14 15.30
CA ASN A 42 -7.92 1.45 13.98
C ASN A 42 -6.87 2.17 13.15
N TYR A 43 -6.73 1.82 11.88
CA TYR A 43 -5.69 2.41 11.03
C TYR A 43 -6.20 2.73 9.64
N ASP A 44 -6.01 3.99 9.25
CA ASP A 44 -6.30 4.47 7.90
C ASP A 44 -4.99 4.78 7.17
N MET A 45 -4.73 4.04 6.09
CA MET A 45 -3.57 4.24 5.24
C MET A 45 -3.95 4.77 3.87
N THR A 46 -3.21 5.78 3.41
CA THR A 46 -3.23 6.18 2.00
C THR A 46 -1.81 6.14 1.44
N MET A 47 -1.59 5.34 0.40
CA MET A 47 -0.36 5.35 -0.38
C MET A 47 -0.62 5.88 -1.78
N ASN A 48 0.06 6.96 -2.17
CA ASN A 48 0.01 7.49 -3.51
C ASN A 48 1.39 7.43 -4.16
N THR A 49 1.46 6.78 -5.32
CA THR A 49 2.67 6.70 -6.14
C THR A 49 2.44 7.35 -7.49
N LYS A 50 3.30 8.31 -7.83
CA LYS A 50 3.35 8.97 -9.11
C LYS A 50 4.78 8.94 -9.64
N GLY A 51 5.01 8.35 -10.80
CA GLY A 51 6.34 8.27 -11.39
C GLY A 51 6.63 6.96 -12.10
N ILE A 52 7.92 6.62 -12.21
CA ILE A 52 8.39 5.49 -13.02
C ILE A 52 9.23 4.57 -12.13
N ASN A 53 9.01 3.26 -12.24
CA ASN A 53 9.78 2.21 -11.55
C ASN A 53 9.84 2.36 -10.01
N ASN A 54 8.76 2.79 -9.37
CA ASN A 54 8.71 2.81 -7.90
C ASN A 54 8.15 1.51 -7.34
N ARG A 55 8.58 1.18 -6.11
CA ARG A 55 8.14 0.00 -5.36
C ARG A 55 7.83 0.33 -3.90
N PRO A 56 6.70 0.97 -3.60
CA PRO A 56 6.20 1.08 -2.23
C PRO A 56 5.67 -0.28 -1.72
N GLU A 57 5.95 -0.54 -0.44
CA GLU A 57 5.62 -1.77 0.27
C GLU A 57 5.06 -1.40 1.66
N SER A 58 3.96 -2.05 2.04
CA SER A 58 3.38 -1.98 3.38
C SER A 58 3.34 -3.36 4.00
N VAL A 59 3.73 -3.46 5.26
CA VAL A 59 3.56 -4.66 6.08
C VAL A 59 2.88 -4.30 7.39
N ILE A 60 1.88 -5.08 7.76
CA ILE A 60 1.10 -4.88 8.99
C ILE A 60 0.91 -6.22 9.68
N GLU A 61 1.38 -6.34 10.91
CA GLU A 61 1.30 -7.61 11.64
C GLU A 61 -0.07 -7.76 12.30
N GLN A 62 -0.52 -6.76 13.08
CA GLN A 62 -1.82 -6.82 13.76
C GLN A 62 -2.59 -5.51 13.67
N ALA A 63 -3.85 -5.58 13.24
CA ALA A 63 -4.78 -4.44 13.24
C ALA A 63 -6.18 -4.83 13.75
N GLY A 64 -6.83 -3.94 14.50
CA GLY A 64 -8.25 -4.06 14.85
C GLY A 64 -9.15 -3.83 13.65
N ASN A 65 -9.29 -2.58 13.20
CA ASN A 65 -9.91 -2.25 11.91
C ASN A 65 -8.89 -1.54 11.02
N TYR A 66 -8.93 -1.84 9.72
CA TYR A 66 -7.94 -1.37 8.79
C TYR A 66 -8.58 -0.93 7.48
N ASP A 67 -8.27 0.30 7.09
CA ASP A 67 -8.75 0.91 5.86
C ASP A 67 -7.53 1.35 5.03
N MET A 68 -7.34 0.80 3.84
CA MET A 68 -6.21 1.19 2.98
C MET A 68 -6.63 1.58 1.59
N THR A 69 -6.15 2.76 1.18
CA THR A 69 -6.18 3.20 -0.20
C THR A 69 -4.78 3.22 -0.80
N MET A 70 -4.59 2.51 -1.90
CA MET A 70 -3.37 2.51 -2.71
C MET A 70 -3.67 3.07 -4.10
N ASN A 71 -3.04 4.17 -4.48
CA ASN A 71 -3.19 4.77 -5.81
C ASN A 71 -1.86 4.85 -6.54
N THR A 72 -1.86 4.45 -7.81
CA THR A 72 -0.70 4.59 -8.71
C THR A 72 -1.07 5.33 -9.98
N ILE A 73 -0.24 6.32 -10.33
CA ILE A 73 -0.28 7.03 -11.60
C ILE A 73 1.14 7.02 -12.17
N GLY A 74 1.45 6.07 -13.05
CA GLY A 74 2.84 5.90 -13.47
C GLY A 74 3.12 4.67 -14.33
N ILE A 75 4.39 4.45 -14.65
CA ILE A 75 4.83 3.35 -15.51
C ILE A 75 5.72 2.39 -14.72
N ASN A 76 5.50 1.08 -14.87
CA ASN A 76 6.32 0.03 -14.26
C ASN A 76 6.44 0.11 -12.73
N ASN A 77 5.40 0.55 -12.01
CA ASN A 77 5.42 0.57 -10.55
C ASN A 77 4.86 -0.75 -9.99
N ILE A 78 5.36 -1.14 -8.82
CA ILE A 78 4.89 -2.31 -8.08
C ILE A 78 4.45 -1.85 -6.71
N LEU A 79 3.19 -2.01 -6.36
CA LEU A 79 2.66 -1.70 -5.03
C LEU A 79 2.32 -3.02 -4.33
N GLU A 80 2.85 -3.21 -3.13
CA GLU A 80 2.63 -4.41 -2.34
C GLU A 80 2.10 -4.05 -0.95
N SER A 81 1.05 -4.74 -0.53
CA SER A 81 0.53 -4.73 0.84
C SER A 81 0.51 -6.15 1.40
N VAL A 82 1.01 -6.32 2.62
CA VAL A 82 0.92 -7.57 3.38
C VAL A 82 0.31 -7.29 4.74
N ILE A 83 -0.67 -8.09 5.13
CA ILE A 83 -1.35 -7.99 6.41
C ILE A 83 -1.46 -9.38 7.02
N GLU A 84 -0.87 -9.59 8.19
CA GLU A 84 -0.91 -10.90 8.84
C GLU A 84 -2.25 -11.11 9.56
N GLN A 85 -2.70 -10.14 10.37
CA GLN A 85 -3.96 -10.24 11.11
C GLN A 85 -4.74 -8.92 11.12
N ALA A 86 -6.01 -8.99 10.69
CA ALA A 86 -6.95 -7.87 10.78
C ALA A 86 -8.31 -8.32 11.33
N GLY A 87 -8.96 -7.50 12.16
CA GLY A 87 -10.35 -7.70 12.56
C GLY A 87 -11.31 -7.42 11.39
N ASN A 88 -11.39 -6.16 10.95
CA ASN A 88 -12.04 -5.80 9.68
C ASN A 88 -11.05 -5.11 8.75
N TYR A 89 -11.19 -5.37 7.47
CA TYR A 89 -10.32 -4.88 6.44
C TYR A 89 -11.10 -4.36 5.24
N ASP A 90 -10.89 -3.09 4.88
CA ASP A 90 -11.29 -2.51 3.61
C ASP A 90 -10.04 -2.05 2.86
N MET A 91 -9.95 -2.44 1.59
CA MET A 91 -8.91 -1.93 0.70
C MET A 91 -9.44 -1.49 -0.64
N THR A 92 -8.98 -0.31 -1.04
CA THR A 92 -9.11 0.20 -2.39
C THR A 92 -7.74 0.30 -3.06
N MET A 93 -7.57 -0.39 -4.19
CA MET A 93 -6.38 -0.35 -5.03
C MET A 93 -6.72 0.25 -6.39
N ASN A 94 -6.08 1.36 -6.77
CA ASN A 94 -6.28 1.99 -8.07
C ASN A 94 -4.95 2.14 -8.81
N THR A 95 -4.95 1.81 -10.09
CA THR A 95 -3.81 2.09 -10.98
C THR A 95 -4.22 2.69 -12.30
N THR A 96 -3.42 3.65 -12.74
CA THR A 96 -3.61 4.38 -13.99
C THR A 96 -2.28 4.40 -14.72
N VAL A 97 -2.29 4.07 -16.03
CA VAL A 97 -1.21 4.17 -17.03
C VAL A 97 -0.72 2.82 -17.59
N ILE A 98 0.49 2.31 -17.31
CA ILE A 98 1.06 1.15 -18.05
C ILE A 98 1.97 0.29 -17.14
N ASN A 99 1.88 -1.05 -17.28
CA ASN A 99 2.78 -2.04 -16.66
C ASN A 99 2.88 -1.97 -15.12
N ASN A 100 1.83 -1.55 -14.42
CA ASN A 100 1.86 -1.55 -12.96
C ASN A 100 1.36 -2.87 -12.39
N THR A 101 1.95 -3.33 -11.29
CA THR A 101 1.42 -4.45 -10.49
C THR A 101 0.96 -3.93 -9.15
N LEU A 102 -0.27 -4.25 -8.74
CA LEU A 102 -0.76 -4.02 -7.40
C LEU A 102 -1.05 -5.38 -6.79
N LYS A 103 -0.51 -5.63 -5.60
CA LYS A 103 -0.62 -6.90 -4.90
C LYS A 103 -1.02 -6.68 -3.45
N SER A 104 -2.07 -7.37 -3.01
CA SER A 104 -2.45 -7.52 -1.61
C SER A 104 -2.28 -8.96 -1.17
N VAL A 105 -1.78 -9.16 0.03
CA VAL A 105 -1.77 -10.46 0.73
C VAL A 105 -2.33 -10.25 2.13
N ILE A 106 -3.27 -11.10 2.52
CA ILE A 106 -3.86 -11.11 3.85
C ILE A 106 -3.82 -12.54 4.35
N GLU A 107 -3.26 -12.77 5.54
CA GLU A 107 -3.20 -14.14 6.08
C GLU A 107 -4.43 -14.46 6.93
N GLN A 108 -4.92 -13.50 7.71
CA GLN A 108 -6.12 -13.66 8.54
C GLN A 108 -6.91 -12.36 8.60
N ALA A 109 -8.18 -12.42 8.21
CA ALA A 109 -9.14 -11.32 8.36
C ALA A 109 -10.46 -11.84 8.95
N GLY A 110 -11.12 -11.02 9.78
CA GLY A 110 -12.51 -11.26 10.18
C GLY A 110 -13.47 -10.94 9.03
N ASN A 111 -13.66 -9.66 8.72
CA ASN A 111 -14.33 -9.23 7.49
C ASN A 111 -13.34 -8.60 6.52
N TYR A 112 -13.54 -8.86 5.23
CA TYR A 112 -12.70 -8.37 4.15
C TYR A 112 -13.58 -7.80 3.04
N ASP A 113 -13.32 -6.55 2.66
CA ASP A 113 -13.77 -5.94 1.43
C ASP A 113 -12.56 -5.46 0.63
N MET A 114 -12.59 -5.68 -0.68
CA MET A 114 -11.57 -5.15 -1.57
C MET A 114 -12.14 -4.73 -2.90
N THR A 115 -11.80 -3.49 -3.26
CA THR A 115 -12.04 -2.94 -4.59
C THR A 115 -10.70 -2.73 -5.30
N MET A 116 -10.53 -3.37 -6.45
CA MET A 116 -9.36 -3.14 -7.31
C MET A 116 -9.79 -2.57 -8.65
N ASN A 117 -9.28 -1.40 -9.00
CA ASN A 117 -9.52 -0.74 -10.28
C ASN A 117 -8.22 -0.55 -11.05
N THR A 118 -8.27 -0.87 -12.33
CA THR A 118 -7.17 -0.60 -13.26
C THR A 118 -7.68 0.14 -14.48
N LYS A 119 -6.91 1.15 -14.89
CA LYS A 119 -7.06 1.82 -16.18
C LYS A 119 -5.70 1.86 -16.87
N GLY A 120 -5.67 1.44 -18.14
CA GLY A 120 -4.45 1.43 -18.93
C GLY A 120 -4.07 0.05 -19.45
N ILE A 121 -2.79 -0.15 -19.78
CA ILE A 121 -2.31 -1.32 -20.54
C ILE A 121 -1.37 -2.14 -19.67
N ASN A 122 -1.50 -3.48 -19.72
CA ASN A 122 -0.61 -4.44 -19.03
C ASN A 122 -0.47 -4.21 -17.51
N ASN A 123 -1.51 -3.67 -16.88
CA ASN A 123 -1.57 -3.63 -15.43
C ASN A 123 -2.03 -4.99 -14.90
N ARG A 124 -1.54 -5.37 -13.72
CA ARG A 124 -1.91 -6.59 -13.02
C ARG A 124 -2.37 -6.26 -11.61
N LEU A 125 -3.48 -6.89 -11.21
CA LEU A 125 -4.09 -6.76 -9.89
C LEU A 125 -4.12 -8.16 -9.28
N GLU A 126 -3.53 -8.32 -8.09
CA GLU A 126 -3.46 -9.59 -7.37
C GLU A 126 -3.95 -9.41 -5.94
N SER A 127 -4.84 -10.30 -5.50
CA SER A 127 -5.24 -10.42 -4.11
C SER A 127 -5.18 -11.86 -3.67
N VAL A 128 -4.64 -12.09 -2.47
CA VAL A 128 -4.56 -13.38 -1.80
C VAL A 128 -5.10 -13.21 -0.38
N ILE A 129 -5.99 -14.12 0.02
CA ILE A 129 -6.58 -14.26 1.35
C ILE A 129 -6.48 -15.74 1.74
#